data_AF-E6R0P0-F1
#
_entry.id   AF-E6R0P0-F1
#
_cell.length_a   1.000
_cell.length_b   1.000
_cell.length_c   1.000
_cell.angle_alpha   90.00
_cell.angle_beta   90.00
_cell.angle_gamma   90.00
#
_symmetry.space_group_name_H-M   'P 1'
#
loop_
_entity.id
_entity.type
_entity.pdbx_description
1 polymer ?
#
loop_
_entity_poly.entity_id
_entity_poly.type
_entity_poly.pdbx_seq_one_letter_code
_entity_poly.pdbx_strand_id
1 'polypeptide(L)'
;MDQLNAEQAQALWEAGGFLIITDLPEGSEFGIDGTFHTVRKFSGIKFLPPGLHFIAWSPPSSSTAGPSVIQVRQAFVRNFSAKERYVVHYDNDTENVSLPENDTIMSDDYLKRLDNELAPYPFESFEAWKSLTSHITPTISQSVIGTDGKVDGLMPVIDQEEDILTRDMREKLEEIKRRSKIFGFTKSLMFVRFSLKKSWRDGAIGEEVTVYSRDKSWLLGNVIDEQLDRNPTALLGHLQLSFILFLHLSSYSSLLTYKRILALLCQSSSFLVSPSTFLSPPRLDPNAHVGEGTKILYKELLKTLRVEIEALPDGVFDTELPEMDVFYLDQLENLRRNLAFAIWGEVEEGTACTEPERQSFKSLWNALRDSAWKKWKWDIDELGHRVDEEDEDEEGEYAPVVVDM
;
A
#
# COMPACT_ATOMS: atom_id res chain seq x y z
N MET A 1 20.26 -18.16 1.62
CA MET A 1 20.31 -18.61 3.02
C MET A 1 21.76 -18.83 3.43
N ASP A 2 22.42 -17.76 3.84
CA ASP A 2 23.59 -17.90 4.70
C ASP A 2 23.15 -18.68 5.95
N GLN A 3 23.78 -19.83 6.20
CA GLN A 3 23.43 -20.67 7.34
C GLN A 3 23.75 -19.90 8.63
N LEU A 4 22.72 -19.66 9.45
CA LEU A 4 22.89 -19.16 10.81
C LEU A 4 23.85 -20.08 11.57
N ASN A 5 24.87 -19.51 12.19
CA ASN A 5 25.74 -20.31 13.06
C ASN A 5 25.00 -20.67 14.37
N ALA A 6 25.53 -21.64 15.11
CA ALA A 6 24.87 -22.14 16.32
C ALA A 6 24.64 -21.06 17.39
N GLU A 7 25.59 -20.13 17.55
CA GLU A 7 25.48 -19.03 18.53
C GLU A 7 24.37 -18.04 18.13
N GLN A 8 24.29 -17.69 16.85
CA GLN A 8 23.24 -16.84 16.29
C GLN A 8 21.86 -17.49 16.44
N ALA A 9 21.74 -18.78 16.10
CA ALA A 9 20.50 -19.53 16.24
C ALA A 9 20.04 -19.59 17.71
N GLN A 10 20.96 -19.81 18.65
CA GLN A 10 20.65 -19.81 20.08
C GLN A 10 20.20 -18.43 20.57
N ALA A 11 20.90 -17.36 20.17
CA ALA A 11 20.51 -15.99 20.53
C ALA A 11 19.12 -15.62 19.98
N LEU A 12 18.83 -16.01 18.74
CA LEU A 12 17.52 -15.81 18.11
C LEU A 12 16.43 -16.67 18.75
N TRP A 13 16.75 -17.89 19.20
CA TRP A 13 15.82 -18.73 19.94
C TRP A 13 15.37 -18.07 21.26
N GLU A 14 16.30 -17.41 21.95
CA GLU A 14 16.05 -16.75 23.23
C GLU A 14 15.36 -15.39 23.10
N ALA A 15 15.57 -14.69 21.98
CA ALA A 15 15.09 -13.32 21.76
C ALA A 15 13.89 -13.21 20.81
N GLY A 16 13.76 -14.13 19.86
CA GLY A 16 12.75 -14.11 18.81
C GLY A 16 11.41 -14.68 19.25
N GLY A 17 10.36 -14.28 18.54
CA GLY A 17 9.03 -14.85 18.63
C GLY A 17 8.88 -16.11 17.79
N PHE A 18 7.72 -16.74 17.95
CA PHE A 18 7.30 -17.94 17.24
C PHE A 18 5.88 -17.76 16.73
N LEU A 19 5.67 -18.08 15.46
CA LEU A 19 4.35 -18.23 14.88
C LEU A 19 4.15 -19.70 14.55
N ILE A 20 3.13 -20.32 15.13
CA ILE A 20 2.77 -21.71 14.88
C ILE A 20 1.46 -21.73 14.12
N ILE A 21 1.43 -22.47 13.01
CA ILE A 21 0.22 -22.77 12.26
C ILE A 21 0.03 -24.28 12.25
N THR A 22 -1.07 -24.73 12.85
CA THR A 22 -1.40 -26.15 12.92
C THR A 22 -2.32 -26.54 11.79
N ASP A 23 -2.22 -27.79 11.35
CA ASP A 23 -3.10 -28.43 10.36
C ASP A 23 -3.11 -27.79 8.96
N LEU A 24 -2.09 -26.98 8.63
CA LEU A 24 -1.88 -26.49 7.27
C LEU A 24 -1.51 -27.67 6.34
N PRO A 25 -2.27 -27.91 5.25
CA PRO A 25 -2.02 -29.06 4.39
C PRO A 25 -0.65 -29.02 3.69
N GLU A 26 -0.03 -30.20 3.50
CA GLU A 26 1.15 -30.33 2.65
C GLU A 26 0.81 -29.92 1.20
N GLY A 27 1.70 -29.13 0.59
CA GLY A 27 1.51 -28.54 -0.72
C GLY A 27 0.87 -27.15 -0.70
N SER A 28 0.48 -26.64 0.47
CA SER A 28 0.00 -25.25 0.61
C SER A 28 1.13 -24.26 0.30
N GLU A 29 0.78 -23.08 -0.18
CA GLU A 29 1.69 -21.93 -0.19
C GLU A 29 1.59 -21.23 1.16
N PHE A 30 2.73 -20.95 1.81
CA PHE A 30 2.81 -20.11 2.99
C PHE A 30 3.77 -18.96 2.73
N GLY A 31 3.39 -17.76 3.14
CA GLY A 31 4.21 -16.57 2.98
C GLY A 31 4.29 -15.74 4.25
N ILE A 32 5.46 -15.15 4.46
CA ILE A 32 5.69 -14.13 5.48
C ILE A 32 6.47 -12.96 4.87
N ASP A 33 5.95 -11.75 5.05
CA ASP A 33 6.59 -10.49 4.66
C ASP A 33 7.09 -10.46 3.20
N GLY A 34 6.26 -10.99 2.30
CA GLY A 34 6.53 -11.03 0.87
C GLY A 34 7.39 -12.22 0.40
N THR A 35 7.85 -13.08 1.31
CA THR A 35 8.56 -14.31 0.97
C THR A 35 7.61 -15.50 1.02
N PHE A 36 7.43 -16.20 -0.10
CA PHE A 36 6.48 -17.31 -0.23
C PHE A 36 7.18 -18.64 -0.55
N HIS A 37 6.69 -19.73 0.05
CA HIS A 37 7.18 -21.08 -0.18
C HIS A 37 6.04 -22.10 -0.19
N THR A 38 6.14 -23.10 -1.07
CA THR A 38 5.30 -24.31 -0.95
C THR A 38 5.80 -25.17 0.20
N VAL A 39 4.93 -25.43 1.17
CA VAL A 39 5.29 -26.14 2.40
C VAL A 39 5.02 -27.65 2.31
N ARG A 40 5.77 -28.43 3.11
CA ARG A 40 5.57 -29.87 3.28
C ARG A 40 5.31 -30.20 4.75
N LYS A 41 6.34 -30.64 5.48
CA LYS A 41 6.31 -30.76 6.94
C LYS A 41 6.60 -29.40 7.56
N PHE A 42 5.56 -28.61 7.78
CA PHE A 42 5.68 -27.24 8.24
C PHE A 42 4.67 -26.96 9.34
N SER A 43 5.17 -26.39 10.43
CA SER A 43 4.40 -26.05 11.61
C SER A 43 4.51 -24.56 11.97
N GLY A 44 5.25 -23.75 11.18
CA GLY A 44 5.33 -22.30 11.36
C GLY A 44 6.73 -21.69 11.26
N ILE A 45 6.88 -20.49 11.82
CA ILE A 45 8.07 -19.64 11.77
C ILE A 45 8.70 -19.50 13.16
N LYS A 46 10.03 -19.66 13.23
CA LYS A 46 10.86 -19.33 14.39
C LYS A 46 11.71 -18.09 14.13
N PHE A 47 12.18 -17.48 15.21
CA PHE A 47 13.03 -16.28 15.18
C PHE A 47 12.31 -15.04 14.65
N LEU A 48 10.99 -14.94 14.86
CA LEU A 48 10.20 -13.81 14.40
C LEU A 48 10.63 -12.53 15.15
N PRO A 49 11.10 -11.48 14.47
CA PRO A 49 11.41 -10.21 15.13
C PRO A 49 10.14 -9.51 15.63
N PRO A 50 10.25 -8.56 16.59
CA PRO A 50 9.11 -7.71 16.95
C PRO A 50 8.82 -6.69 15.85
N GLY A 51 7.54 -6.42 15.63
CA GLY A 51 7.09 -5.46 14.61
C GLY A 51 5.87 -5.95 13.82
N LEU A 52 5.49 -5.18 12.80
CA LEU A 52 4.40 -5.53 11.89
C LEU A 52 4.84 -6.66 10.97
N HIS A 53 3.98 -7.67 10.81
CA HIS A 53 4.19 -8.79 9.91
C HIS A 53 2.92 -9.07 9.10
N PHE A 54 3.12 -9.52 7.87
CA PHE A 54 2.06 -9.98 6.96
C PHE A 54 2.24 -11.48 6.74
N ILE A 55 1.25 -12.26 7.14
CA ILE A 55 1.29 -13.72 7.04
C ILE A 55 0.17 -14.17 6.13
N ALA A 56 0.53 -14.86 5.05
CA ALA A 56 -0.41 -15.33 4.05
C ALA A 56 -0.30 -16.83 3.81
N TRP A 57 -1.40 -17.43 3.39
CA TRP A 57 -1.44 -18.82 2.95
C TRP A 57 -2.44 -19.01 1.82
N SER A 58 -2.23 -20.06 1.04
CA SER A 58 -3.24 -20.59 0.13
C SER A 58 -3.17 -22.12 0.12
N PRO A 59 -4.33 -22.81 0.00
CA PRO A 59 -4.38 -24.26 0.00
C PRO A 59 -3.71 -24.85 -1.26
N PRO A 60 -3.34 -26.15 -1.26
CA PRO A 60 -2.69 -26.79 -2.39
C PRO A 60 -3.55 -26.72 -3.67
N SER A 61 -2.94 -26.55 -4.84
CA SER A 61 -3.72 -26.45 -6.10
C SER A 61 -4.60 -27.68 -6.38
N SER A 62 -4.22 -28.85 -5.86
CA SER A 62 -4.96 -30.11 -6.01
C SER A 62 -6.20 -30.25 -5.11
N SER A 63 -6.34 -29.46 -4.04
CA SER A 63 -7.55 -29.49 -3.19
C SER A 63 -8.72 -28.75 -3.81
N THR A 64 -8.47 -27.99 -4.88
CA THR A 64 -9.46 -27.19 -5.57
C THR A 64 -10.12 -27.94 -6.74
N ALA A 65 -11.07 -28.83 -6.46
CA ALA A 65 -11.77 -29.59 -7.49
C ALA A 65 -12.80 -28.72 -8.26
N GLY A 66 -12.43 -28.21 -9.44
CA GLY A 66 -13.38 -27.61 -10.40
C GLY A 66 -12.71 -26.79 -11.53
N PRO A 67 -13.39 -26.48 -12.64
CA PRO A 67 -12.80 -25.86 -13.83
C PRO A 67 -12.41 -24.37 -13.68
N SER A 68 -12.65 -23.78 -12.51
CA SER A 68 -12.45 -22.35 -12.26
C SER A 68 -12.26 -22.05 -10.77
N VAL A 69 -11.40 -22.80 -10.07
CA VAL A 69 -11.09 -22.50 -8.68
C VAL A 69 -9.86 -21.59 -8.62
N ILE A 70 -10.13 -20.31 -8.39
CA ILE A 70 -9.08 -19.33 -8.14
C ILE A 70 -8.62 -19.57 -6.71
N GLN A 71 -7.33 -19.83 -6.52
CA GLN A 71 -6.72 -19.88 -5.20
C GLN A 71 -6.78 -18.47 -4.60
N VAL A 72 -7.69 -18.25 -3.66
CA VAL A 72 -7.78 -16.98 -2.92
C VAL A 72 -6.77 -17.04 -1.78
N ARG A 73 -5.74 -16.20 -1.85
CA ARG A 73 -4.82 -16.05 -0.71
C ARG A 73 -5.58 -15.46 0.46
N GLN A 74 -5.42 -16.11 1.61
CA GLN A 74 -5.87 -15.64 2.91
C GLN A 74 -4.65 -15.06 3.64
N ALA A 75 -4.85 -14.08 4.50
CA ALA A 75 -3.78 -13.54 5.33
C ALA A 75 -4.28 -12.95 6.64
N PHE A 76 -3.34 -12.68 7.54
CA PHE A 76 -3.53 -11.72 8.61
C PHE A 76 -2.33 -10.79 8.76
N VAL A 77 -2.61 -9.56 9.17
CA VAL A 77 -1.63 -8.50 9.44
C VAL A 77 -1.60 -8.23 10.94
N ARG A 78 -0.43 -8.38 11.57
CA ARG A 78 -0.31 -8.27 13.04
C ARG A 78 1.01 -7.63 13.45
N ASN A 79 0.96 -6.85 14.53
CA ASN A 79 2.16 -6.44 15.25
C ASN A 79 2.52 -7.49 16.31
N PHE A 80 3.73 -8.02 16.23
CA PHE A 80 4.27 -8.99 17.18
C PHE A 80 5.16 -8.31 18.22
N SER A 81 5.04 -8.77 19.46
CA SER A 81 5.89 -8.38 20.58
C SER A 81 7.15 -9.26 20.63
N ALA A 82 8.18 -8.77 21.33
CA ALA A 82 9.40 -9.55 21.53
C ALA A 82 9.08 -10.86 22.27
N LYS A 83 9.62 -11.97 21.78
CA LYS A 83 9.42 -13.33 22.31
C LYS A 83 7.97 -13.83 22.32
N GLU A 84 7.07 -13.19 21.57
CA GLU A 84 5.67 -13.61 21.47
C GLU A 84 5.56 -15.02 20.88
N ARG A 85 4.66 -15.84 21.42
CA ARG A 85 4.32 -17.17 20.90
C ARG A 85 2.89 -17.14 20.43
N TYR A 86 2.70 -17.11 19.12
CA TYR A 86 1.39 -16.99 18.50
C TYR A 86 1.02 -18.30 17.82
N VAL A 87 -0.17 -18.82 18.12
CA VAL A 87 -0.65 -20.09 17.57
C VAL A 87 -1.96 -19.86 16.87
N VAL A 88 -2.04 -20.31 15.63
CA VAL A 88 -3.26 -20.31 14.84
C VAL A 88 -3.59 -21.72 14.39
N HIS A 89 -4.87 -22.02 14.30
CA HIS A 89 -5.35 -23.33 13.83
C HIS A 89 -5.99 -23.19 12.47
N TYR A 90 -5.41 -23.83 11.46
CA TYR A 90 -5.98 -23.86 10.13
C TYR A 90 -7.22 -24.76 10.11
N ASP A 91 -8.31 -24.24 9.55
CA ASP A 91 -9.56 -24.94 9.36
C ASP A 91 -9.67 -25.35 7.88
N ASN A 92 -9.71 -26.66 7.63
CA ASN A 92 -9.73 -27.21 6.27
C ASN A 92 -11.06 -26.97 5.54
N ASP A 93 -12.16 -26.74 6.26
CA ASP A 93 -13.47 -26.52 5.66
C ASP A 93 -13.64 -25.06 5.22
N THR A 94 -13.08 -24.12 6.00
CA THR A 94 -13.18 -22.68 5.72
C THR A 94 -11.94 -22.10 5.04
N GLU A 95 -10.86 -22.88 4.94
CA GLU A 95 -9.54 -22.49 4.45
C GLU A 95 -8.94 -21.27 5.19
N ASN A 96 -9.45 -20.98 6.40
CA ASN A 96 -9.06 -19.84 7.23
C ASN A 96 -8.35 -20.33 8.50
N VAL A 97 -7.88 -19.40 9.33
CA VAL A 97 -7.26 -19.73 10.61
C VAL A 97 -8.10 -19.22 11.77
N SER A 98 -8.29 -20.00 12.83
CA SER A 98 -8.84 -19.46 14.07
C SER A 98 -7.73 -18.73 14.85
N LEU A 99 -8.04 -17.52 15.31
CA LEU A 99 -7.11 -16.72 16.11
C LEU A 99 -7.24 -17.13 17.59
N PRO A 100 -6.14 -17.11 18.34
CA PRO A 100 -6.16 -17.46 19.75
C PRO A 100 -6.95 -16.41 20.54
N GLU A 101 -7.88 -16.86 21.39
CA GLU A 101 -8.69 -15.98 22.25
C GLU A 101 -7.89 -15.40 23.43
N ASN A 102 -6.80 -16.05 23.84
CA ASN A 102 -5.92 -15.66 24.95
C ASN A 102 -4.45 -15.89 24.58
N ASP A 103 -3.52 -15.37 25.38
CA ASP A 103 -2.10 -15.69 25.25
C ASP A 103 -1.90 -17.21 25.39
N THR A 104 -1.65 -17.88 24.26
CA THR A 104 -1.39 -19.31 24.24
C THR A 104 -0.07 -19.57 24.97
N ILE A 105 -0.15 -20.13 26.18
CA ILE A 105 1.03 -20.54 26.94
C ILE A 105 1.59 -21.80 26.28
N MET A 106 2.60 -21.61 25.42
CA MET A 106 3.35 -22.71 24.83
C MET A 106 4.61 -22.99 25.63
N SER A 107 4.94 -24.25 25.90
CA SER A 107 6.18 -24.61 26.58
C SER A 107 7.38 -24.70 25.63
N ASP A 108 8.57 -24.40 26.14
CA ASP A 108 9.83 -24.53 25.38
C ASP A 108 10.05 -25.95 24.87
N ASP A 109 9.65 -26.95 25.66
CA ASP A 109 9.79 -28.35 25.27
C ASP A 109 8.92 -28.71 24.07
N TYR A 110 7.75 -28.07 23.92
CA TYR A 110 6.92 -28.25 22.73
C TYR A 110 7.56 -27.61 21.50
N LEU A 111 8.05 -26.37 21.62
CA LEU A 111 8.78 -25.69 20.54
C LEU A 111 10.01 -26.48 20.09
N LYS A 112 10.80 -27.04 21.02
CA LYS A 112 11.96 -27.88 20.69
C LYS A 112 11.59 -29.14 19.92
N ARG A 113 10.42 -29.72 20.19
CA ARG A 113 9.92 -30.87 19.41
C ARG A 113 9.51 -30.48 18.00
N LEU A 114 9.00 -29.27 17.82
CA LEU A 114 8.62 -28.72 16.51
C LEU A 114 9.79 -28.14 15.72
N ASP A 115 10.99 -28.00 16.30
CA ASP A 115 12.09 -27.22 15.69
C ASP A 115 12.45 -27.64 14.25
N ASN A 116 12.35 -28.93 13.93
CA ASN A 116 12.60 -29.49 12.60
C ASN A 116 11.49 -29.17 11.57
N GLU A 117 10.34 -28.69 12.02
CA GLU A 117 9.18 -28.29 11.22
C GLU A 117 8.97 -26.76 11.20
N LEU A 118 9.85 -26.01 11.88
CA LEU A 118 9.82 -24.55 11.92
C LEU A 118 10.86 -23.96 10.96
N ALA A 119 10.39 -23.14 10.04
CA ALA A 119 11.29 -22.37 9.17
C ALA A 119 11.84 -21.15 9.93
N PRO A 120 13.14 -20.82 9.80
CA PRO A 120 13.65 -19.57 10.30
C PRO A 120 13.03 -18.39 9.54
N TYR A 121 12.78 -17.29 10.24
CA TYR A 121 12.35 -16.04 9.61
C TYR A 121 13.36 -15.59 8.52
N PRO A 122 12.89 -15.13 7.34
CA PRO A 122 13.76 -14.73 6.23
C PRO A 122 14.41 -13.36 6.48
N PHE A 123 15.47 -13.32 7.31
CA PHE A 123 16.15 -12.07 7.66
C PHE A 123 16.77 -11.32 6.48
N GLU A 124 17.00 -11.99 5.34
CA GLU A 124 17.52 -11.37 4.11
C GLU A 124 16.60 -10.24 3.59
N SER A 125 15.29 -10.33 3.80
CA SER A 125 14.30 -9.32 3.37
C SER A 125 13.80 -8.41 4.48
N PHE A 126 14.32 -8.54 5.71
CA PHE A 126 13.76 -7.85 6.89
C PHE A 126 13.84 -6.31 6.80
N GLU A 127 14.97 -5.75 6.38
CA GLU A 127 15.11 -4.30 6.27
C GLU A 127 14.30 -3.73 5.09
N ALA A 128 14.13 -4.49 4.02
CA ALA A 128 13.21 -4.14 2.95
C ALA A 128 11.77 -4.10 3.48
N TRP A 129 11.34 -5.15 4.19
CA TRP A 129 10.00 -5.21 4.80
C TRP A 129 9.73 -4.03 5.74
N LYS A 130 10.64 -3.73 6.67
CA LYS A 130 10.53 -2.57 7.56
C LYS A 130 10.39 -1.25 6.82
N SER A 131 11.06 -1.12 5.68
CA SER A 131 10.98 0.07 4.84
C SER A 131 9.65 0.14 4.09
N LEU A 132 9.12 -1.00 3.63
CA LEU A 132 7.79 -1.08 2.99
C LEU A 132 6.64 -0.76 3.95
N THR A 133 6.82 -0.97 5.26
CA THR A 133 5.75 -0.86 6.26
C THR A 133 5.98 0.24 7.28
N SER A 134 6.91 1.17 7.04
CA SER A 134 7.38 2.17 8.00
C SER A 134 6.31 3.14 8.52
N HIS A 135 5.24 3.37 7.75
CA HIS A 135 4.13 4.26 8.07
C HIS A 135 2.85 3.51 8.47
N ILE A 136 2.83 2.18 8.41
CA ILE A 136 1.68 1.37 8.82
C ILE A 136 1.68 1.26 10.35
N THR A 137 0.88 2.10 11.00
CA THR A 137 0.71 2.04 12.46
C THR A 137 -0.33 1.00 12.87
N PRO A 138 -0.30 0.50 14.13
CA PRO A 138 -1.36 -0.36 14.64
C PRO A 138 -2.76 0.26 14.51
N THR A 139 -2.88 1.59 14.68
CA THR A 139 -4.14 2.31 14.52
C THR A 139 -4.65 2.23 13.09
N ILE A 140 -3.78 2.40 12.09
CA ILE A 140 -4.16 2.32 10.67
C ILE A 140 -4.54 0.90 10.29
N SER A 141 -3.74 -0.10 10.68
CA SER A 141 -4.06 -1.49 10.34
C SER A 141 -5.36 -1.94 11.00
N GLN A 142 -5.60 -1.61 12.27
CA GLN A 142 -6.84 -1.95 12.97
C GLN A 142 -8.05 -1.18 12.44
N SER A 143 -7.91 0.08 12.03
CA SER A 143 -9.04 0.85 11.49
C SER A 143 -9.44 0.37 10.09
N VAL A 144 -8.46 0.02 9.24
CA VAL A 144 -8.70 -0.43 7.87
C VAL A 144 -9.12 -1.89 7.82
N ILE A 145 -8.39 -2.77 8.51
CA ILE A 145 -8.60 -4.22 8.46
C ILE A 145 -9.52 -4.69 9.58
N GLY A 146 -9.49 -4.10 10.76
CA GLY A 146 -10.13 -4.62 11.96
C GLY A 146 -9.13 -5.27 12.93
N THR A 147 -9.56 -5.48 14.17
CA THR A 147 -8.69 -5.92 15.28
C THR A 147 -8.18 -7.36 15.16
N ASP A 148 -8.85 -8.19 14.37
CA ASP A 148 -8.42 -9.56 14.08
C ASP A 148 -7.27 -9.61 13.03
N GLY A 149 -7.00 -8.51 12.34
CA GLY A 149 -5.98 -8.43 11.29
C GLY A 149 -6.27 -9.27 10.05
N LYS A 150 -7.40 -10.00 9.97
CA LYS A 150 -7.69 -10.94 8.89
C LYS A 150 -8.12 -10.25 7.60
N VAL A 151 -7.55 -10.69 6.48
CA VAL A 151 -7.83 -10.21 5.13
C VAL A 151 -7.75 -11.35 4.11
N ASP A 152 -8.37 -11.17 2.96
CA ASP A 152 -8.28 -12.10 1.82
C ASP A 152 -8.24 -11.34 0.49
N GLY A 153 -7.80 -12.02 -0.57
CA GLY A 153 -7.64 -11.40 -1.89
C GLY A 153 -8.94 -10.92 -2.54
N LEU A 154 -10.10 -11.36 -2.07
CA LEU A 154 -11.42 -10.97 -2.57
C LEU A 154 -12.13 -9.95 -1.68
N MET A 155 -11.54 -9.54 -0.56
CA MET A 155 -12.15 -8.60 0.37
C MET A 155 -12.36 -7.24 -0.31
N PRO A 156 -13.62 -6.76 -0.46
CA PRO A 156 -13.88 -5.49 -1.11
C PRO A 156 -13.50 -4.32 -0.19
N VAL A 157 -13.27 -3.16 -0.79
CA VAL A 157 -13.16 -1.90 -0.05
C VAL A 157 -14.55 -1.26 0.03
N ILE A 158 -14.93 -0.81 1.23
CA ILE A 158 -16.22 -0.16 1.44
C ILE A 158 -16.30 1.16 0.68
N ASP A 159 -17.47 1.49 0.12
CA ASP A 159 -17.71 2.75 -0.59
C ASP A 159 -16.58 3.09 -1.57
N GLN A 160 -16.07 2.05 -2.25
CA GLN A 160 -14.95 2.19 -3.16
C GLN A 160 -15.38 3.02 -4.37
N GLU A 161 -14.98 4.28 -4.37
CA GLU A 161 -15.20 5.18 -5.50
C GLU A 161 -14.47 4.65 -6.75
N GLU A 162 -15.20 4.59 -7.86
CA GLU A 162 -14.78 3.96 -9.12
C GLU A 162 -14.27 4.97 -10.15
N ASP A 163 -13.72 6.09 -9.66
CA ASP A 163 -13.45 7.27 -10.48
C ASP A 163 -12.40 7.06 -11.55
N ILE A 164 -11.44 6.18 -11.28
CA ILE A 164 -10.31 5.85 -12.17
C ILE A 164 -10.54 4.55 -12.96
N LEU A 165 -11.73 3.96 -12.88
CA LEU A 165 -12.00 2.66 -13.51
C LEU A 165 -12.40 2.83 -14.98
N THR A 166 -11.71 2.10 -15.85
CA THR A 166 -12.23 1.78 -17.18
C THR A 166 -13.40 0.79 -17.06
N ARG A 167 -14.14 0.58 -18.15
CA ARG A 167 -15.25 -0.40 -18.17
C ARG A 167 -14.80 -1.80 -17.73
N ASP A 168 -13.65 -2.27 -18.22
CA ASP A 168 -13.08 -3.57 -17.86
C ASP A 168 -12.74 -3.68 -16.37
N MET A 169 -12.14 -2.64 -15.79
CA MET A 169 -11.82 -2.60 -14.36
C MET A 169 -13.08 -2.67 -13.48
N ARG A 170 -14.16 -2.00 -13.89
CA ARG A 170 -15.46 -2.05 -13.21
C ARG A 170 -16.05 -3.46 -13.25
N GLU A 171 -16.01 -4.12 -14.41
CA GLU A 171 -16.49 -5.50 -14.55
C GLU A 171 -15.73 -6.48 -13.66
N LYS A 172 -14.40 -6.37 -13.60
CA LYS A 172 -13.55 -7.16 -12.68
C LYS A 172 -13.89 -6.91 -11.21
N LEU A 173 -14.12 -5.66 -10.82
CA LEU A 173 -14.46 -5.32 -9.44
C LEU A 173 -15.85 -5.88 -9.04
N GLU A 174 -16.84 -5.79 -9.92
CA GLU A 174 -18.17 -6.39 -9.68
C GLU A 174 -18.11 -7.92 -9.63
N GLU A 175 -17.25 -8.55 -10.43
CA GLU A 175 -17.00 -9.99 -10.33
C GLU A 175 -16.44 -10.37 -8.96
N ILE A 176 -15.45 -9.62 -8.45
CA ILE A 176 -14.87 -9.84 -7.12
C ILE A 176 -15.93 -9.67 -6.02
N LYS A 177 -16.72 -8.58 -6.05
CA LYS A 177 -17.81 -8.35 -5.10
C LYS A 177 -18.83 -9.51 -5.10
N ARG A 178 -19.19 -10.02 -6.29
CA ARG A 178 -20.10 -11.16 -6.44
C ARG A 178 -19.50 -12.43 -5.86
N ARG A 179 -18.22 -12.72 -6.15
CA ARG A 179 -17.51 -13.90 -5.61
C ARG A 179 -17.39 -13.82 -4.09
N SER A 180 -16.97 -12.67 -3.56
CA SER A 180 -16.87 -12.42 -2.12
C SER A 180 -18.16 -12.79 -1.38
N LYS A 181 -19.33 -12.37 -1.92
CA LYS A 181 -20.65 -12.74 -1.39
C LYS A 181 -20.94 -14.25 -1.50
N ILE A 182 -20.55 -14.91 -2.60
CA ILE A 182 -20.75 -16.37 -2.79
C ILE A 182 -19.97 -17.16 -1.73
N PHE A 183 -18.75 -16.76 -1.43
CA PHE A 183 -17.91 -17.38 -0.41
C PHE A 183 -18.30 -16.98 1.03
N GLY A 184 -19.34 -16.16 1.20
CA GLY A 184 -19.82 -15.74 2.53
C GLY A 184 -18.89 -14.75 3.24
N PHE A 185 -17.97 -14.10 2.53
CA PHE A 185 -17.14 -13.06 3.11
C PHE A 185 -17.98 -11.79 3.31
N THR A 186 -18.22 -11.41 4.57
CA THR A 186 -19.06 -10.24 4.91
C THR A 186 -18.26 -9.01 5.31
N LYS A 187 -16.93 -9.14 5.41
CA LYS A 187 -16.03 -8.09 5.87
C LYS A 187 -15.57 -7.23 4.70
N SER A 188 -15.31 -5.95 4.96
CA SER A 188 -14.80 -5.01 3.95
C SER A 188 -13.66 -4.18 4.55
N LEU A 189 -12.73 -3.79 3.70
CA LEU A 189 -11.62 -2.91 4.05
C LEU A 189 -12.09 -1.47 4.14
N MET A 190 -11.66 -0.76 5.18
CA MET A 190 -12.14 0.58 5.55
C MET A 190 -11.06 1.64 5.30
N PHE A 191 -10.52 1.70 4.07
CA PHE A 191 -9.57 2.76 3.69
C PHE A 191 -10.21 4.15 3.68
N VAL A 192 -9.37 5.19 3.63
CA VAL A 192 -9.81 6.58 3.43
C VAL A 192 -10.71 6.71 2.21
N ARG A 193 -11.78 7.50 2.36
CA ARG A 193 -12.86 7.63 1.39
C ARG A 193 -12.80 9.00 0.71
N PHE A 194 -12.71 9.01 -0.61
CA PHE A 194 -12.69 10.25 -1.40
C PHE A 194 -12.90 9.95 -2.88
N SER A 195 -13.44 10.92 -3.61
CA SER A 195 -13.60 10.82 -5.06
C SER A 195 -12.65 11.77 -5.79
N LEU A 196 -11.81 11.24 -6.68
CA LEU A 196 -10.93 12.05 -7.53
C LEU A 196 -11.72 12.86 -8.58
N LYS A 197 -12.96 12.46 -8.87
CA LYS A 197 -13.90 13.20 -9.72
C LYS A 197 -14.67 14.28 -8.98
N LYS A 198 -14.74 14.21 -7.65
CA LYS A 198 -15.37 15.22 -6.79
C LYS A 198 -14.34 15.83 -5.85
N SER A 199 -13.44 16.62 -6.42
CA SER A 199 -12.28 17.19 -5.72
C SER A 199 -12.53 18.59 -5.14
N TRP A 200 -13.78 19.02 -5.03
CA TRP A 200 -14.19 20.35 -4.55
C TRP A 200 -15.25 20.25 -3.45
N ARG A 201 -15.42 21.32 -2.68
CA ARG A 201 -16.43 21.41 -1.62
C ARG A 201 -17.86 21.36 -2.17
N ASP A 202 -18.80 20.92 -1.34
CA ASP A 202 -20.21 21.03 -1.69
C ASP A 202 -20.62 22.51 -1.90
N GLY A 203 -21.34 22.76 -2.99
CA GLY A 203 -21.73 24.11 -3.40
C GLY A 203 -20.63 24.94 -4.08
N ALA A 204 -19.53 24.33 -4.52
CA ALA A 204 -18.49 25.02 -5.30
C ALA A 204 -19.05 25.63 -6.60
N ILE A 205 -18.56 26.82 -6.95
CA ILE A 205 -18.91 27.48 -8.22
C ILE A 205 -18.09 26.90 -9.38
N GLY A 206 -18.51 27.15 -10.63
CA GLY A 206 -17.88 26.55 -11.82
C GLY A 206 -16.37 26.78 -11.95
N GLU A 207 -15.88 27.94 -11.52
CA GLU A 207 -14.44 28.25 -11.48
C GLU A 207 -13.69 27.31 -10.51
N GLU A 208 -14.20 27.16 -9.29
CA GLU A 208 -13.61 26.29 -8.28
C GLU A 208 -13.67 24.82 -8.69
N VAL A 209 -14.78 24.39 -9.30
CA VAL A 209 -14.90 23.05 -9.89
C VAL A 209 -13.81 22.83 -10.92
N THR A 210 -13.57 23.79 -11.82
CA THR A 210 -12.54 23.68 -12.86
C THR A 210 -11.14 23.60 -12.26
N VAL A 211 -10.82 24.46 -11.29
CA VAL A 211 -9.52 24.48 -10.61
C VAL A 211 -9.27 23.16 -9.90
N TYR A 212 -10.20 22.71 -9.05
CA TYR A 212 -9.99 21.53 -8.24
C TYR A 212 -10.21 20.21 -8.99
N SER A 213 -10.87 20.24 -10.15
CA SER A 213 -10.85 19.09 -11.07
C SER A 213 -9.45 18.78 -11.56
N ARG A 214 -8.55 19.78 -11.66
CA ARG A 214 -7.16 19.61 -12.11
C ARG A 214 -6.20 19.48 -10.93
N ASP A 215 -6.36 20.32 -9.92
CA ASP A 215 -5.53 20.32 -8.72
C ASP A 215 -6.27 19.69 -7.53
N LYS A 216 -5.77 18.56 -7.05
CA LYS A 216 -6.41 17.78 -5.97
C LYS A 216 -6.11 18.32 -4.56
N SER A 217 -5.46 19.49 -4.45
CA SER A 217 -5.02 20.06 -3.17
C SER A 217 -6.14 20.26 -2.16
N TRP A 218 -7.33 20.74 -2.60
CA TRP A 218 -8.47 20.85 -1.68
C TRP A 218 -8.93 19.48 -1.18
N LEU A 219 -9.01 18.49 -2.07
CA LEU A 219 -9.41 17.14 -1.72
C LEU A 219 -8.42 16.50 -0.74
N LEU A 220 -7.12 16.66 -0.98
CA LEU A 220 -6.08 16.15 -0.10
C LEU A 220 -6.20 16.76 1.30
N GLY A 221 -6.35 18.08 1.37
CA GLY A 221 -6.60 18.79 2.62
C GLY A 221 -7.84 18.27 3.36
N ASN A 222 -8.96 18.13 2.65
CA ASN A 222 -10.22 17.62 3.21
C ASN A 222 -10.08 16.19 3.76
N VAL A 223 -9.42 15.29 3.02
CA VAL A 223 -9.17 13.91 3.49
C VAL A 223 -8.34 13.90 4.77
N ILE A 224 -7.28 14.71 4.82
CA ILE A 224 -6.40 14.77 6.00
C ILE A 224 -7.15 15.36 7.21
N ASP A 225 -7.91 16.43 7.01
CA ASP A 225 -8.63 17.12 8.08
C ASP A 225 -9.79 16.28 8.65
N GLU A 226 -10.57 15.62 7.79
CA GLU A 226 -11.78 14.92 8.22
C GLU A 226 -11.53 13.47 8.67
N GLN A 227 -10.54 12.78 8.09
CA GLN A 227 -10.40 11.33 8.28
C GLN A 227 -9.08 10.92 8.94
N LEU A 228 -8.09 11.80 9.01
CA LEU A 228 -6.72 11.45 9.45
C LEU A 228 -6.23 12.29 10.62
N ASP A 229 -7.14 12.83 11.44
CA ASP A 229 -6.82 13.64 12.62
C ASP A 229 -5.84 14.80 12.35
N ARG A 230 -5.88 15.36 11.13
CA ARG A 230 -4.96 16.41 10.67
C ARG A 230 -3.50 15.97 10.63
N ASN A 231 -3.25 14.68 10.41
CA ASN A 231 -1.92 14.11 10.23
C ASN A 231 -1.69 13.71 8.76
N PRO A 232 -0.96 14.54 7.99
CA PRO A 232 -0.67 14.25 6.58
C PRO A 232 0.05 12.91 6.37
N THR A 233 0.98 12.55 7.28
CA THR A 233 1.78 11.33 7.16
C THR A 233 0.96 10.05 7.37
N ALA A 234 -0.20 10.12 8.01
CA ALA A 234 -1.08 8.96 8.17
C ALA A 234 -1.57 8.42 6.81
N LEU A 235 -1.70 9.29 5.79
CA LEU A 235 -2.08 8.88 4.44
C LEU A 235 -1.04 7.94 3.80
N LEU A 236 0.25 8.09 4.14
CA LEU A 236 1.30 7.17 3.69
C LEU A 236 1.14 5.77 4.29
N GLY A 237 0.61 5.66 5.51
CA GLY A 237 0.30 4.36 6.09
C GLY A 237 -0.84 3.66 5.35
N HIS A 238 -1.84 4.40 4.87
CA HIS A 238 -2.88 3.86 3.99
C HIS A 238 -2.31 3.46 2.62
N LEU A 239 -1.40 4.27 2.05
CA LEU A 239 -0.70 3.96 0.79
C LEU A 239 0.08 2.64 0.92
N GLN A 240 0.98 2.54 1.90
CA GLN A 240 1.79 1.33 2.14
C GLN A 240 0.94 0.10 2.46
N LEU A 241 -0.11 0.26 3.26
CA LEU A 241 -1.02 -0.86 3.57
C LEU A 241 -1.70 -1.37 2.31
N SER A 242 -2.23 -0.47 1.48
CA SER A 242 -2.84 -0.86 0.20
C SER A 242 -1.81 -1.52 -0.74
N PHE A 243 -0.55 -1.07 -0.70
CA PHE A 243 0.56 -1.65 -1.47
C PHE A 243 0.83 -3.10 -1.09
N ILE A 244 1.08 -3.39 0.20
CA ILE A 244 1.37 -4.76 0.64
C ILE A 244 0.18 -5.70 0.43
N LEU A 245 -1.05 -5.20 0.56
CA LEU A 245 -2.25 -5.99 0.31
C LEU A 245 -2.40 -6.30 -1.19
N PHE A 246 -2.22 -5.35 -2.10
CA PHE A 246 -2.33 -5.72 -3.51
C PHE A 246 -1.17 -6.60 -3.95
N LEU A 247 0.05 -6.34 -3.48
CA LEU A 247 1.24 -7.04 -3.95
C LEU A 247 1.31 -8.47 -3.45
N HIS A 248 1.05 -8.70 -2.16
CA HIS A 248 1.25 -10.01 -1.55
C HIS A 248 -0.05 -10.82 -1.39
N LEU A 249 -1.21 -10.15 -1.27
CA LEU A 249 -2.52 -10.80 -1.21
C LEU A 249 -3.23 -10.89 -2.57
N SER A 250 -2.67 -10.26 -3.61
CA SER A 250 -3.32 -10.13 -4.92
C SER A 250 -4.69 -9.44 -4.85
N SER A 251 -4.85 -8.51 -3.90
CA SER A 251 -6.10 -7.77 -3.69
C SER A 251 -6.27 -6.66 -4.73
N TYR A 252 -7.14 -6.90 -5.72
CA TYR A 252 -7.46 -5.90 -6.74
C TYR A 252 -8.11 -4.64 -6.17
N SER A 253 -9.00 -4.78 -5.17
CA SER A 253 -9.59 -3.62 -4.50
C SER A 253 -8.53 -2.77 -3.79
N SER A 254 -7.45 -3.38 -3.27
CA SER A 254 -6.32 -2.66 -2.68
C SER A 254 -5.46 -1.98 -3.75
N LEU A 255 -5.29 -2.57 -4.94
CA LEU A 255 -4.59 -1.93 -6.07
C LEU A 255 -5.29 -0.63 -6.50
N LEU A 256 -6.61 -0.67 -6.64
CA LEU A 256 -7.39 0.53 -6.99
C LEU A 256 -7.30 1.62 -5.93
N THR A 257 -7.26 1.21 -4.65
CA THR A 257 -7.05 2.14 -3.53
C THR A 257 -5.67 2.76 -3.57
N TYR A 258 -4.63 1.95 -3.80
CA TYR A 258 -3.26 2.41 -3.96
C TYR A 258 -3.14 3.46 -5.07
N LYS A 259 -3.67 3.15 -6.27
CA LYS A 259 -3.69 4.09 -7.40
C LYS A 259 -4.35 5.42 -7.04
N ARG A 260 -5.52 5.38 -6.37
CA ARG A 260 -6.24 6.59 -5.96
C ARG A 260 -5.47 7.44 -4.96
N ILE A 261 -4.88 6.82 -3.93
CA ILE A 261 -4.10 7.55 -2.91
C ILE A 261 -2.85 8.16 -3.54
N LEU A 262 -2.14 7.39 -4.38
CA LEU A 262 -0.95 7.90 -5.06
C LEU A 262 -1.29 9.08 -5.98
N ALA A 263 -2.35 8.98 -6.79
CA ALA A 263 -2.80 10.07 -7.64
C ALA A 263 -3.19 11.33 -6.83
N LEU A 264 -3.89 11.16 -5.70
CA LEU A 264 -4.22 12.28 -4.82
C LEU A 264 -2.98 13.03 -4.33
N LEU A 265 -1.94 12.30 -3.90
CA LEU A 265 -0.67 12.87 -3.46
C LEU A 265 0.11 13.51 -4.62
N CYS A 266 0.18 12.86 -5.77
CA CYS A 266 0.94 13.33 -6.92
C CYS A 266 0.27 14.48 -7.68
N GLN A 267 -1.04 14.69 -7.56
CA GLN A 267 -1.80 15.71 -8.30
C GLN A 267 -2.26 16.90 -7.44
N SER A 268 -1.71 17.04 -6.22
CA SER A 268 -2.03 18.13 -5.29
C SER A 268 -0.96 19.23 -5.32
N SER A 269 -0.91 19.98 -6.41
CA SER A 269 0.19 20.91 -6.71
C SER A 269 0.25 22.11 -5.75
N SER A 270 -0.90 22.74 -5.48
CA SER A 270 -0.98 23.90 -4.59
C SER A 270 -0.79 23.54 -3.11
N PHE A 271 -1.02 22.29 -2.73
CA PHE A 271 -0.94 21.84 -1.34
C PHE A 271 0.45 22.03 -0.75
N LEU A 272 1.49 21.82 -1.56
CA LEU A 272 2.89 22.05 -1.15
C LEU A 272 3.26 23.53 -1.02
N VAL A 273 2.55 24.40 -1.74
CA VAL A 273 2.88 25.83 -1.91
C VAL A 273 2.17 26.68 -0.86
N SER A 274 0.90 26.38 -0.59
CA SER A 274 0.06 27.11 0.36
C SER A 274 -0.78 26.14 1.23
N PRO A 275 -0.13 25.24 2.00
CA PRO A 275 -0.80 24.20 2.78
C PRO A 275 -1.83 24.75 3.77
N SER A 276 -1.63 25.95 4.32
CA SER A 276 -2.59 26.56 5.27
C SER A 276 -3.96 26.86 4.62
N THR A 277 -4.01 26.96 3.30
CA THR A 277 -5.25 27.18 2.53
C THR A 277 -6.13 25.93 2.53
N PHE A 278 -5.52 24.74 2.67
CA PHE A 278 -6.20 23.47 2.48
C PHE A 278 -6.25 22.62 3.74
N LEU A 279 -5.38 22.87 4.71
CA LEU A 279 -5.22 22.02 5.87
C LEU A 279 -5.14 22.83 7.16
N SER A 280 -5.88 22.39 8.17
CA SER A 280 -5.85 22.97 9.50
C SER A 280 -4.61 22.52 10.30
N PRO A 281 -4.12 23.31 11.27
CA PRO A 281 -3.04 22.87 12.16
C PRO A 281 -3.36 21.56 12.91
N PRO A 282 -2.33 20.73 13.23
CA PRO A 282 -2.48 19.51 14.01
C PRO A 282 -3.29 19.73 15.30
N ARG A 283 -4.14 18.75 15.66
CA ARG A 283 -4.97 18.86 16.88
C ARG A 283 -4.14 19.00 18.17
N LEU A 284 -3.01 18.30 18.23
CA LEU A 284 -2.12 18.28 19.40
C LEU A 284 -1.24 19.53 19.51
N ASP A 285 -1.03 20.25 18.41
CA ASP A 285 -0.29 21.50 18.39
C ASP A 285 -0.97 22.52 17.45
N PRO A 286 -1.99 23.24 17.95
CA PRO A 286 -2.73 24.21 17.15
C PRO A 286 -1.89 25.38 16.63
N ASN A 287 -0.67 25.58 17.17
CA ASN A 287 0.24 26.64 16.75
C ASN A 287 1.29 26.16 15.74
N ALA A 288 1.32 24.86 15.42
CA ALA A 288 2.27 24.32 14.46
C ALA A 288 1.99 24.85 13.03
N HIS A 289 3.08 25.14 12.32
CA HIS A 289 3.01 25.54 10.93
C HIS A 289 2.72 24.33 10.03
N VAL A 290 1.61 24.35 9.30
CA VAL A 290 1.13 23.25 8.44
C VAL A 290 2.15 22.89 7.34
N GLY A 291 2.89 23.88 6.86
CA GLY A 291 4.00 23.72 5.91
C GLY A 291 5.07 22.69 6.29
N GLU A 292 5.45 22.58 7.56
CA GLU A 292 6.49 21.61 7.96
C GLU A 292 5.99 20.17 7.81
N GLY A 293 4.79 19.87 8.29
CA GLY A 293 4.18 18.54 8.14
C GLY A 293 3.99 18.15 6.66
N THR A 294 3.70 19.13 5.82
CA THR A 294 3.56 18.95 4.36
C THR A 294 4.90 18.62 3.70
N LYS A 295 5.98 19.31 4.05
CA LYS A 295 7.33 18.97 3.56
C LYS A 295 7.76 17.57 4.00
N ILE A 296 7.48 17.20 5.25
CA ILE A 296 7.76 15.86 5.78
C ILE A 296 7.01 14.81 4.97
N LEU A 297 5.70 14.99 4.75
CA LEU A 297 4.88 14.07 3.94
C LEU A 297 5.53 13.77 2.59
N TYR A 298 5.93 14.80 1.83
CA TYR A 298 6.48 14.56 0.48
C TYR A 298 7.90 14.00 0.50
N LYS A 299 8.73 14.30 1.52
CA LYS A 299 10.02 13.62 1.69
C LYS A 299 9.82 12.12 1.96
N GLU A 300 8.86 11.78 2.82
CA GLU A 300 8.53 10.38 3.12
C GLU A 300 7.84 9.68 1.95
N LEU A 301 7.05 10.39 1.13
CA LEU A 301 6.49 9.86 -0.12
C LEU A 301 7.60 9.45 -1.10
N LEU A 302 8.64 10.28 -1.28
CA LEU A 302 9.77 9.95 -2.16
C LEU A 302 10.52 8.69 -1.69
N LYS A 303 10.69 8.53 -0.37
CA LYS A 303 11.27 7.31 0.20
C LYS A 303 10.36 6.10 -0.01
N THR A 304 9.06 6.26 0.23
CA THR A 304 8.05 5.21 0.09
C THR A 304 8.01 4.71 -1.36
N LEU A 305 7.87 5.61 -2.33
CA LEU A 305 7.85 5.27 -3.75
C LEU A 305 9.11 4.54 -4.20
N ARG A 306 10.28 4.97 -3.72
CA ARG A 306 11.54 4.29 -4.04
C ARG A 306 11.49 2.83 -3.60
N VAL A 307 11.09 2.59 -2.35
CA VAL A 307 11.04 1.25 -1.77
C VAL A 307 9.98 0.39 -2.47
N GLU A 308 8.81 0.94 -2.75
CA GLU A 308 7.73 0.24 -3.46
C GLU A 308 8.13 -0.16 -4.88
N ILE A 309 8.77 0.74 -5.64
CA ILE A 309 9.27 0.47 -6.99
C ILE A 309 10.37 -0.60 -6.99
N GLU A 310 11.25 -0.60 -5.98
CA GLU A 310 12.28 -1.64 -5.80
C GLU A 310 11.66 -3.01 -5.45
N ALA A 311 10.54 -3.02 -4.73
CA ALA A 311 9.86 -4.23 -4.25
C ALA A 311 9.05 -4.97 -5.30
N LEU A 312 8.67 -4.30 -6.39
CA LEU A 312 7.91 -4.90 -7.48
C LEU A 312 8.70 -6.06 -8.15
N PRO A 313 8.08 -7.24 -8.36
CA PRO A 313 8.71 -8.39 -9.01
C PRO A 313 9.12 -8.08 -10.45
N ASP A 314 10.21 -8.70 -10.93
CA ASP A 314 10.62 -8.55 -12.34
C ASP A 314 9.51 -9.08 -13.27
N GLY A 315 9.23 -8.35 -14.36
CA GLY A 315 8.21 -8.72 -15.34
C GLY A 315 6.76 -8.43 -14.92
N VAL A 316 6.52 -7.89 -13.71
CA VAL A 316 5.15 -7.70 -13.17
C VAL A 316 4.23 -6.88 -14.08
N PHE A 317 4.77 -5.95 -14.87
CA PHE A 317 4.00 -5.11 -15.78
C PHE A 317 3.55 -5.83 -17.05
N ASP A 318 4.20 -6.94 -17.41
CA ASP A 318 3.80 -7.76 -18.56
C ASP A 318 2.74 -8.81 -18.18
N THR A 319 2.57 -9.07 -16.87
CA THR A 319 1.78 -10.19 -16.34
C THR A 319 0.69 -9.74 -15.37
N GLU A 320 1.02 -9.44 -14.10
CA GLU A 320 0.03 -9.22 -13.05
C GLU A 320 -0.53 -7.79 -13.02
N LEU A 321 0.27 -6.82 -13.44
CA LEU A 321 -0.02 -5.38 -13.34
C LEU A 321 0.17 -4.66 -14.69
N PRO A 322 -0.54 -5.05 -15.76
CA PRO A 322 -0.47 -4.34 -17.03
C PRO A 322 -0.83 -2.86 -16.87
N GLU A 323 -0.11 -2.00 -17.62
CA GLU A 323 -0.25 -0.53 -17.64
C GLU A 323 0.08 0.18 -16.31
N MET A 324 0.53 -0.56 -15.29
CA MET A 324 0.88 0.04 -14.01
C MET A 324 2.17 0.87 -14.11
N ASP A 325 3.08 0.51 -15.00
CA ASP A 325 4.25 1.29 -15.36
C ASP A 325 3.88 2.66 -15.94
N VAL A 326 2.95 2.70 -16.91
CA VAL A 326 2.43 3.95 -17.48
C VAL A 326 1.80 4.81 -16.40
N PHE A 327 1.00 4.21 -15.53
CA PHE A 327 0.41 4.90 -14.37
C PHE A 327 1.48 5.49 -13.44
N TYR A 328 2.53 4.73 -13.11
CA TYR A 328 3.64 5.23 -12.30
C TYR A 328 4.36 6.40 -12.95
N LEU A 329 4.67 6.31 -14.24
CA LEU A 329 5.34 7.39 -14.97
C LEU A 329 4.52 8.67 -14.99
N ASP A 330 3.20 8.59 -15.20
CA ASP A 330 2.31 9.76 -15.11
C ASP A 330 2.29 10.36 -13.69
N GLN A 331 2.19 9.53 -12.65
CA GLN A 331 2.21 10.04 -11.26
C GLN A 331 3.57 10.64 -10.87
N LEU A 332 4.67 10.07 -11.36
CA LEU A 332 6.01 10.59 -11.13
C LEU A 332 6.25 11.92 -11.84
N GLU A 333 5.72 12.09 -13.05
CA GLU A 333 5.79 13.39 -13.76
C GLU A 333 4.99 14.47 -13.04
N ASN A 334 3.77 14.16 -12.61
CA ASN A 334 2.96 15.08 -11.81
C ASN A 334 3.68 15.47 -10.51
N LEU A 335 4.26 14.49 -9.81
CA LEU A 335 5.04 14.73 -8.59
C LEU A 335 6.27 15.60 -8.86
N ARG A 336 7.02 15.32 -9.94
CA ARG A 336 8.22 16.10 -10.34
C ARG A 336 7.87 17.56 -10.55
N ARG A 337 6.80 17.84 -11.30
CA ARG A 337 6.31 19.21 -11.58
C ARG A 337 5.89 19.92 -10.30
N ASN A 338 5.15 19.25 -9.42
CA ASN A 338 4.70 19.83 -8.16
C ASN A 338 5.86 20.17 -7.24
N LEU A 339 6.84 19.26 -7.10
CA LEU A 339 8.04 19.51 -6.32
C LEU A 339 8.89 20.63 -6.91
N ALA A 340 9.09 20.66 -8.23
CA ALA A 340 9.85 21.71 -8.88
C ALA A 340 9.25 23.10 -8.59
N PHE A 341 7.92 23.23 -8.70
CA PHE A 341 7.22 24.47 -8.41
C PHE A 341 7.29 24.85 -6.92
N ALA A 342 7.07 23.90 -6.00
CA ALA A 342 7.08 24.21 -4.57
C ALA A 342 8.48 24.48 -3.98
N ILE A 343 9.53 23.84 -4.52
CA ILE A 343 10.90 23.98 -3.99
C ILE A 343 11.56 25.29 -4.46
N TRP A 344 11.24 25.71 -5.69
CA TRP A 344 11.91 26.82 -6.38
C TRP A 344 10.99 27.99 -6.77
N GLY A 345 9.68 27.85 -6.63
CA GLY A 345 8.70 28.88 -6.93
C GLY A 345 8.42 29.83 -5.76
N GLU A 346 7.49 30.76 -5.99
CA GLU A 346 6.94 31.61 -4.95
C GLU A 346 5.95 30.81 -4.10
N VAL A 347 6.11 30.85 -2.77
CA VAL A 347 5.31 30.08 -1.83
C VAL A 347 4.85 30.95 -0.67
N GLU A 348 3.89 30.44 0.11
CA GLU A 348 3.39 31.11 1.31
C GLU A 348 4.50 31.41 2.33
N GLU A 349 4.41 32.52 3.06
CA GLU A 349 5.37 32.88 4.10
C GLU A 349 5.49 31.76 5.15
N GLY A 350 6.72 31.35 5.48
CA GLY A 350 6.97 30.22 6.38
C GLY A 350 6.97 28.83 5.72
N THR A 351 6.53 28.71 4.46
CA THR A 351 6.58 27.45 3.70
C THR A 351 7.80 27.32 2.79
N ALA A 352 8.52 28.42 2.56
CA ALA A 352 9.73 28.45 1.73
C ALA A 352 10.73 27.35 2.14
N CYS A 353 11.22 26.60 1.15
CA CYS A 353 12.24 25.59 1.40
C CYS A 353 13.57 26.27 1.73
N THR A 354 14.13 25.91 2.89
CA THR A 354 15.52 26.29 3.24
C THR A 354 16.50 25.55 2.33
N GLU A 355 17.71 26.08 2.14
CA GLU A 355 18.72 25.42 1.29
C GLU A 355 19.02 23.96 1.70
N PRO A 356 19.14 23.63 3.01
CA PRO A 356 19.25 22.23 3.43
C PRO A 356 18.04 21.36 3.06
N GLU A 357 16.81 21.90 3.11
CA GLU A 357 15.61 21.20 2.67
C GLU A 357 15.62 20.94 1.16
N ARG A 358 16.03 21.93 0.36
CA ARG A 358 16.15 21.78 -1.10
C ARG A 358 17.14 20.67 -1.45
N GLN A 359 18.29 20.66 -0.77
CA GLN A 359 19.30 19.61 -0.94
C GLN A 359 18.79 18.23 -0.52
N SER A 360 18.00 18.18 0.57
CA SER A 360 17.35 16.94 1.02
C SER A 360 16.36 16.40 -0.02
N PHE A 361 15.46 17.24 -0.55
CA PHE A 361 14.53 16.84 -1.62
C PHE A 361 15.26 16.37 -2.87
N LYS A 362 16.29 17.10 -3.31
CA LYS A 362 17.11 16.72 -4.47
C LYS A 362 17.79 15.36 -4.27
N SER A 363 18.32 15.11 -3.07
CA SER A 363 18.95 13.83 -2.73
C SER A 363 17.94 12.67 -2.76
N LEU A 364 16.74 12.87 -2.20
CA LEU A 364 15.68 11.87 -2.20
C LEU A 364 15.16 11.57 -3.62
N TRP A 365 14.97 12.61 -4.43
CA TRP A 365 14.58 12.46 -5.83
C TRP A 365 15.62 11.69 -6.63
N ASN A 366 16.92 12.03 -6.48
CA ASN A 366 18.00 11.31 -7.14
C ASN A 366 18.02 9.82 -6.74
N ALA A 367 17.81 9.50 -5.45
CA ALA A 367 17.75 8.12 -5.01
C ALA A 367 16.57 7.35 -5.63
N LEU A 368 15.40 7.99 -5.75
CA LEU A 368 14.24 7.43 -6.44
C LEU A 368 14.54 7.19 -7.93
N ARG A 369 15.10 8.19 -8.63
CA ARG A 369 15.49 8.08 -10.04
C ARG A 369 16.49 6.95 -10.26
N ASP A 370 17.54 6.88 -9.46
CA ASP A 370 18.60 5.88 -9.62
C ASP A 370 18.02 4.46 -9.43
N SER A 371 17.05 4.30 -8.52
CA SER A 371 16.37 3.03 -8.28
C SER A 371 15.43 2.66 -9.43
N ALA A 372 14.63 3.62 -9.91
CA ALA A 372 13.75 3.45 -11.06
C ALA A 372 14.54 3.11 -12.34
N TRP A 373 15.67 3.77 -12.59
CA TRP A 373 16.55 3.45 -13.70
C TRP A 373 17.21 2.07 -13.55
N LYS A 374 17.73 1.76 -12.35
CA LYS A 374 18.39 0.48 -12.10
C LYS A 374 17.44 -0.68 -12.33
N LYS A 375 16.22 -0.61 -11.78
CA LYS A 375 15.22 -1.68 -11.79
C LYS A 375 14.42 -1.73 -13.09
N TRP A 376 13.97 -0.58 -13.59
CA TRP A 376 12.97 -0.50 -14.68
C TRP A 376 13.43 0.26 -15.92
N LYS A 377 14.64 0.84 -15.90
CA LYS A 377 15.15 1.71 -16.98
C LYS A 377 14.25 2.93 -17.25
N TRP A 378 13.53 3.39 -16.23
CA TRP A 378 12.74 4.61 -16.30
C TRP A 378 13.64 5.82 -16.10
N ASP A 379 13.68 6.71 -17.08
CA ASP A 379 14.24 8.06 -16.91
C ASP A 379 13.12 8.98 -16.42
N ILE A 380 13.12 9.26 -15.12
CA ILE A 380 12.07 10.07 -14.48
C ILE A 380 12.40 11.57 -14.46
N ASP A 381 13.57 11.98 -14.95
CA ASP A 381 13.92 13.40 -15.09
C ASP A 381 13.42 13.97 -16.43
N GLU A 382 13.33 13.13 -17.48
CA GLU A 382 12.96 13.50 -18.85
C GLU A 382 11.65 12.83 -19.34
N LEU A 383 10.59 12.87 -18.53
CA LEU A 383 9.30 12.24 -18.88
C LEU A 383 8.48 13.00 -19.94
N GLY A 384 8.88 14.23 -20.29
CA GLY A 384 8.12 15.15 -21.15
C GLY A 384 8.04 14.77 -22.64
N HIS A 385 8.57 13.62 -23.06
CA HIS A 385 8.63 13.19 -24.48
C HIS A 385 7.78 11.97 -24.82
N ARG A 386 6.90 11.50 -23.93
CA ARG A 386 6.03 10.32 -24.19
C ARG A 386 4.58 10.65 -24.58
N VAL A 387 4.26 11.92 -24.77
CA VAL A 387 2.99 12.37 -25.34
C VAL A 387 3.33 12.88 -26.74
N ASP A 388 2.59 12.43 -27.76
CA ASP A 388 2.64 12.82 -29.19
C ASP A 388 3.12 11.74 -30.19
N GLU A 389 2.70 10.47 -30.08
CA GLU A 389 2.70 9.59 -31.29
C GLU A 389 1.42 8.76 -31.54
N GLU A 390 0.37 8.78 -30.70
CA GLU A 390 -0.84 7.95 -30.98
C GLU A 390 -2.22 8.64 -30.78
N ASP A 391 -2.30 9.96 -30.64
CA ASP A 391 -3.60 10.69 -30.55
C ASP A 391 -3.90 11.58 -31.78
N GLU A 392 -3.40 11.21 -32.96
CA GLU A 392 -3.95 11.71 -34.23
C GLU A 392 -4.96 10.69 -34.76
N ASP A 393 -6.18 10.63 -34.18
CA ASP A 393 -7.41 10.11 -34.85
C ASP A 393 -8.65 10.22 -33.93
N GLU A 394 -8.92 11.37 -33.31
CA GLU A 394 -10.28 11.73 -32.85
C GLU A 394 -10.73 13.05 -33.49
N GLU A 395 -10.94 13.02 -34.81
CA GLU A 395 -11.70 14.06 -35.50
C GLU A 395 -13.18 14.03 -35.06
N GLY A 396 -13.62 15.04 -34.30
CA GLY A 396 -14.80 15.81 -34.71
C GLY A 396 -16.12 15.72 -33.94
N GLU A 397 -16.16 15.85 -32.60
CA GLU A 397 -17.46 16.04 -31.89
C GLU A 397 -17.67 17.37 -31.15
N TYR A 398 -16.72 18.31 -31.16
CA TYR A 398 -16.90 19.61 -30.51
C TYR A 398 -16.47 20.80 -31.38
N ALA A 399 -17.09 20.94 -32.56
CA ALA A 399 -17.15 22.24 -33.22
C ALA A 399 -18.35 23.04 -32.65
N PRO A 400 -18.16 24.29 -32.20
CA PRO A 400 -19.28 25.12 -31.75
C PRO A 400 -20.21 25.42 -32.93
N VAL A 401 -21.50 25.12 -32.77
CA VAL A 401 -22.53 25.47 -33.75
C VAL A 401 -22.67 26.99 -33.77
N VAL A 402 -22.20 27.61 -34.85
CA VAL A 402 -22.51 29.01 -35.15
C VAL A 402 -23.99 29.07 -35.51
N VAL A 403 -24.79 29.69 -34.65
CA VAL A 403 -26.18 30.01 -34.97
C VAL A 403 -26.18 31.38 -35.63
N ASP A 404 -26.35 31.42 -36.94
CA ASP A 404 -26.64 32.67 -37.64
C ASP A 404 -28.00 33.21 -37.16
N MET A 405 -28.00 34.46 -36.69
CA MET A 405 -29.19 35.19 -36.24
C MET A 405 -30.04 35.72 -37.39
#